data_AF-A0AAP5QRH4-F1
#
_entry.id   AF-A0AAP5QRH4-F1
#
_cell.length_a   1.000
_cell.length_b   1.000
_cell.length_c   1.000
_cell.angle_alpha   90.00
_cell.angle_beta   90.00
_cell.angle_gamma   90.00
#
_symmetry.space_group_name_H-M   'P 1'
#
loop_
_entity.id
_entity.type
_entity.pdbx_description
1 polymer ?
#
loop_
_entity_poly.entity_id
_entity_poly.type
_entity_poly.pdbx_seq_one_letter_code
_entity_poly.pdbx_strand_id
1 'polypeptide(L)'
;MGCEKVRLIINDSVSEFFDKISSILFLKHEEFFNDYTTKLGLNLDNEYFVLLDDLKRIKELDSEFLHFYFGSFCDYKDVRNANIFCLATTFFKIPQIYTKDFFEIINYLSAVTEEEIRKNILESLIYLQGDLKTETSTQQYLNDRESLFELLNNLNIKPEFKWIIFQVMKSPKTYVDQFCNKLMLVNGYLNDAIYNLIKFRDEWMNQLKNINMDFPKKIISTLKGKEYLSCNYINIYPTLLPYTATITKSEDNIYVGLGYKVDKIFENTLEKAEINHIIDFLKLLSDKSKFKILILLSHKKMYANEIAEQLNLTNATISHHMRILTLQGLVESTRNQNKTYYYLNSSKFDSLLNGLLKKFKAVPGLDGDD
;
A
#
# COMPACT_ATOMS: atom_id res chain seq x y z
N MET A 1 3.53 -12.70 -29.05
CA MET A 1 4.25 -11.55 -28.49
C MET A 1 4.87 -12.00 -27.19
N GLY A 2 6.20 -12.02 -27.10
CA GLY A 2 6.89 -12.54 -25.92
C GLY A 2 6.60 -11.68 -24.68
N CYS A 3 6.30 -12.31 -23.55
CA CYS A 3 6.30 -11.63 -22.26
C CYS A 3 7.71 -11.08 -22.02
N GLU A 4 7.90 -9.77 -22.16
CA GLU A 4 9.10 -9.13 -21.65
C GLU A 4 9.18 -9.39 -20.15
N LYS A 5 10.30 -9.98 -19.71
CA LYS A 5 10.52 -10.33 -18.32
C LYS A 5 10.78 -9.04 -17.54
N VAL A 6 9.82 -8.63 -16.71
CA VAL A 6 9.95 -7.50 -15.78
C VAL A 6 11.32 -7.55 -15.09
N ARG A 7 12.03 -6.42 -15.06
CA ARG A 7 13.36 -6.30 -14.43
C ARG A 7 13.26 -5.68 -13.05
N LEU A 8 14.07 -6.17 -12.12
CA LEU A 8 14.17 -5.64 -10.77
C LEU A 8 15.45 -4.82 -10.63
N ILE A 9 15.33 -3.59 -10.14
CA ILE A 9 16.44 -2.68 -9.86
C ILE A 9 16.32 -2.27 -8.40
N ILE A 10 17.42 -2.36 -7.66
CA ILE A 10 17.51 -1.86 -6.28
C ILE A 10 18.48 -0.69 -6.29
N ASN A 11 18.04 0.46 -5.79
CA ASN A 11 18.83 1.67 -5.72
C ASN A 11 18.72 2.30 -4.33
N ASP A 12 19.86 2.63 -3.76
CA ASP A 12 20.00 3.17 -2.41
C ASP A 12 20.36 4.67 -2.40
N SER A 13 20.61 5.28 -3.56
CA SER A 13 21.02 6.70 -3.66
C SER A 13 20.01 7.63 -2.99
N VAL A 14 18.71 7.41 -3.22
CA VAL A 14 17.62 8.26 -2.71
C VAL A 14 17.29 8.01 -1.24
N SER A 15 17.81 6.94 -0.65
CA SER A 15 17.36 6.43 0.65
C SER A 15 17.77 7.32 1.80
N GLU A 16 18.93 7.99 1.74
CA GLU A 16 19.31 8.97 2.77
C GLU A 16 18.29 10.11 2.88
N PHE A 17 17.79 10.60 1.75
CA PHE A 17 16.75 11.63 1.74
C PHE A 17 15.45 11.10 2.33
N PHE A 18 15.00 9.90 1.92
CA PHE A 18 13.78 9.33 2.47
C PHE A 18 13.89 8.98 3.96
N ASP A 19 15.03 8.52 4.45
CA ASP A 19 15.23 8.24 5.87
C ASP A 19 15.07 9.50 6.71
N LYS A 20 15.58 10.64 6.22
CA LYS A 20 15.38 11.96 6.86
C LYS A 20 13.93 12.40 6.83
N ILE A 21 13.29 12.38 5.65
CA ILE A 21 11.89 12.79 5.48
C ILE A 21 10.97 11.91 6.35
N SER A 22 11.17 10.60 6.32
CA SER A 22 10.38 9.65 7.09
C SER A 22 10.64 9.76 8.60
N SER A 23 11.86 10.08 9.03
CA SER A 23 12.16 10.34 10.44
C SER A 23 11.40 11.56 10.97
N ILE A 24 11.36 12.66 10.20
CA ILE A 24 10.59 13.86 10.56
C ILE A 24 9.08 13.56 10.54
N LEU A 25 8.60 12.80 9.56
CA LEU A 25 7.21 12.36 9.50
C LEU A 25 6.84 11.50 10.72
N PHE A 26 7.74 10.60 11.13
CA PHE A 26 7.55 9.75 12.29
C PHE A 26 7.52 10.58 13.58
N LEU A 27 8.42 11.55 13.75
CA LEU A 27 8.36 12.52 14.84
C LEU A 27 7.00 13.22 14.90
N LYS A 28 6.47 13.68 13.75
CA LYS A 28 5.19 14.37 13.70
C LYS A 28 4.00 13.47 14.05
N HIS A 29 4.10 12.17 13.78
CA HIS A 29 3.00 11.22 13.82
C HIS A 29 3.28 10.00 14.70
N GLU A 30 4.08 10.18 15.76
CA GLU A 30 4.52 9.12 16.67
C GLU A 30 3.35 8.25 17.16
N GLU A 31 2.30 8.87 17.71
CA GLU A 31 1.13 8.15 18.20
C GLU A 31 0.45 7.30 17.12
N PHE A 32 0.36 7.82 15.90
CA PHE A 32 -0.25 7.11 14.79
C PHE A 32 0.59 5.88 14.38
N PHE A 33 1.90 6.01 14.26
CA PHE A 33 2.77 4.89 13.90
C PHE A 33 2.82 3.82 15.02
N ASN A 34 2.79 4.24 16.28
CA ASN A 34 2.70 3.32 17.44
C ASN A 34 1.37 2.54 17.42
N ASP A 35 0.24 3.21 17.21
CA ASP A 35 -1.08 2.58 17.11
C ASP A 35 -1.17 1.67 15.87
N TYR A 36 -0.65 2.12 14.73
CA TYR A 36 -0.61 1.36 13.48
C TYR A 36 0.14 0.03 13.64
N THR A 37 1.35 0.07 14.22
CA THR A 37 2.16 -1.15 14.46
C THR A 37 1.51 -2.07 15.48
N THR A 38 0.98 -1.52 16.57
CA THR A 38 0.26 -2.28 17.61
C THR A 38 -0.96 -3.01 17.03
N LYS A 39 -1.77 -2.35 16.19
CA LYS A 39 -2.94 -2.96 15.51
C LYS A 39 -2.55 -4.11 14.58
N LEU A 40 -1.35 -4.07 14.02
CA LEU A 40 -0.80 -5.16 13.21
C LEU A 40 -0.23 -6.31 14.04
N GLY A 41 -0.15 -6.17 15.37
CA GLY A 41 0.52 -7.11 16.27
C GLY A 41 2.04 -7.06 16.14
N LEU A 42 2.57 -5.91 15.71
CA LEU A 42 4.00 -5.65 15.53
C LEU A 42 4.47 -4.64 16.57
N ASN A 43 5.76 -4.72 16.93
CA ASN A 43 6.39 -3.79 17.85
C ASN A 43 7.54 -3.07 17.15
N LEU A 44 7.74 -1.81 17.51
CA LEU A 44 8.91 -1.04 17.11
C LEU A 44 10.11 -1.45 17.97
N ASP A 45 11.28 -1.54 17.35
CA ASP A 45 12.54 -1.74 18.06
C ASP A 45 12.89 -0.51 18.93
N ASN A 46 13.63 -0.72 20.02
CA ASN A 46 13.95 0.34 20.99
C ASN A 46 14.69 1.53 20.36
N GLU A 47 15.50 1.28 19.35
CA GLU A 47 16.27 2.25 18.59
C GLU A 47 15.39 3.31 17.91
N TYR A 48 14.14 2.97 17.56
CA TYR A 48 13.18 3.93 17.02
C TYR A 48 12.67 4.92 18.06
N PHE A 49 12.57 4.52 19.33
CA PHE A 49 12.25 5.44 20.41
C PHE A 49 13.44 6.36 20.74
N VAL A 50 14.66 5.83 20.65
CA VAL A 50 15.89 6.64 20.76
C VAL A 50 15.96 7.67 19.63
N LEU A 51 15.68 7.27 18.38
CA LEU A 51 15.56 8.18 17.25
C LEU A 51 14.58 9.33 17.56
N LEU A 52 13.38 9.01 18.04
CA LEU A 52 12.37 10.03 18.36
C LEU A 52 12.84 10.99 19.46
N ASP A 53 13.49 10.48 20.50
CA ASP A 53 14.04 11.30 21.58
C ASP A 53 15.15 12.25 21.11
N ASP A 54 16.01 11.79 20.19
CA ASP A 54 17.04 12.63 19.57
C ASP A 54 16.42 13.69 18.66
N LEU A 55 15.44 13.32 17.83
CA LEU A 55 14.74 14.25 16.95
C LEU A 55 13.98 15.33 17.72
N LYS A 56 13.36 15.00 18.88
CA LYS A 56 12.67 15.96 19.77
C LYS A 56 13.61 17.05 20.32
N ARG A 57 14.93 16.82 20.32
CA ARG A 57 15.93 17.79 20.81
C ARG A 57 16.37 18.80 19.74
N ILE A 58 16.03 18.56 18.47
CA ILE A 58 16.36 19.45 17.36
C ILE A 58 15.39 20.64 17.38
N LYS A 59 15.85 21.79 17.88
CA LYS A 59 15.02 22.98 18.10
C LYS A 59 14.38 23.51 16.82
N GLU A 60 15.05 23.33 15.69
CA GLU A 60 14.62 23.79 14.38
C GLU A 60 13.46 22.95 13.81
N LEU A 61 13.23 21.75 14.34
CA LEU A 61 12.04 20.91 14.08
C LEU A 61 10.91 21.28 15.04
N ASP A 62 10.58 22.57 15.09
CA ASP A 62 9.53 23.11 15.94
C ASP A 62 8.12 22.68 15.48
N SER A 63 7.14 22.88 16.35
CA SER A 63 5.75 22.49 16.09
C SER A 63 5.13 23.17 14.87
N GLU A 64 5.57 24.39 14.55
CA GLU A 64 5.06 25.16 13.41
C GLU A 64 5.55 24.55 12.10
N PHE A 65 6.86 24.30 11.98
CA PHE A 65 7.47 23.62 10.84
C PHE A 65 6.88 22.23 10.64
N LEU A 66 6.80 21.42 11.71
CA LEU A 66 6.27 20.07 11.64
C LEU A 66 4.79 20.05 11.27
N HIS A 67 3.99 21.00 11.78
CA HIS A 67 2.59 21.10 11.39
C HIS A 67 2.43 21.53 9.93
N PHE A 68 3.16 22.56 9.50
CA PHE A 68 3.03 23.13 8.15
C PHE A 68 3.46 22.17 7.04
N TYR A 69 4.64 21.55 7.19
CA TYR A 69 5.21 20.71 6.13
C TYR A 69 4.83 19.23 6.27
N PHE A 70 4.71 18.72 7.50
CA PHE A 70 4.54 17.30 7.77
C PHE A 70 3.16 16.94 8.33
N GLY A 71 2.25 17.90 8.53
CA GLY A 71 0.91 17.62 9.00
C GLY A 71 0.08 16.75 8.04
N SER A 72 -0.61 15.74 8.61
CA SER A 72 -1.52 14.87 7.86
C SER A 72 -2.72 15.64 7.32
N PHE A 73 -2.84 15.67 6.00
CA PHE A 73 -3.98 16.26 5.29
C PHE A 73 -5.30 15.59 5.64
N CYS A 74 -5.29 14.28 5.91
CA CYS A 74 -6.48 13.50 6.23
C CYS A 74 -6.53 13.13 7.72
N ASP A 75 -7.71 12.69 8.17
CA ASP A 75 -7.82 12.00 9.46
C ASP A 75 -7.11 10.64 9.41
N TYR A 76 -6.55 10.20 10.54
CA TYR A 76 -5.80 8.93 10.59
C TYR A 76 -6.62 7.70 10.22
N LYS A 77 -7.95 7.74 10.40
CA LYS A 77 -8.88 6.68 9.97
C LYS A 77 -8.90 6.49 8.45
N ASP A 78 -8.57 7.54 7.70
CA ASP A 78 -8.59 7.57 6.24
C ASP A 78 -7.17 7.32 5.66
N VAL A 79 -6.13 7.28 6.51
CA VAL A 79 -4.77 6.93 6.12
C VAL A 79 -4.70 5.44 5.80
N ARG A 80 -4.19 5.12 4.61
CA ARG A 80 -4.04 3.73 4.13
C ARG A 80 -2.57 3.34 4.13
N ASN A 81 -2.25 2.16 4.68
CA ASN A 81 -0.90 1.57 4.68
C ASN A 81 0.18 2.47 5.30
N ALA A 82 -0.19 3.20 6.36
CA ALA A 82 0.67 4.21 7.01
C ALA A 82 1.21 5.32 6.08
N ASN A 83 0.62 5.48 4.89
CA ASN A 83 1.03 6.51 3.95
C ASN A 83 0.32 7.83 4.26
N ILE A 84 0.98 8.68 5.05
CA ILE A 84 0.48 9.99 5.42
C ILE A 84 0.74 10.98 4.30
N PHE A 85 -0.33 11.63 3.82
CA PHE A 85 -0.22 12.72 2.85
C PHE A 85 0.02 14.04 3.58
N CYS A 86 1.13 14.71 3.25
CA CYS A 86 1.50 16.01 3.80
C CYS A 86 2.21 16.87 2.75
N LEU A 87 2.35 18.17 3.01
CA LEU A 87 2.87 19.14 2.05
C LEU A 87 4.29 18.82 1.58
N ALA A 88 5.19 18.40 2.47
CA ALA A 88 6.58 18.08 2.12
C ALA A 88 6.66 17.02 1.01
N THR A 89 5.80 16.00 1.07
CA THR A 89 5.77 14.89 0.12
C THR A 89 5.17 15.26 -1.24
N THR A 90 4.53 16.43 -1.37
CA THR A 90 3.93 16.87 -2.63
C THR A 90 4.88 17.68 -3.50
N PHE A 91 6.06 18.06 -3.00
CA PHE A 91 7.02 18.89 -3.74
C PHE A 91 7.82 18.14 -4.82
N PHE A 92 7.89 16.81 -4.74
CA PHE A 92 8.65 15.98 -5.67
C PHE A 92 7.87 14.73 -6.07
N LYS A 93 8.25 14.14 -7.21
CA LYS A 93 7.85 12.78 -7.58
C LYS A 93 9.04 11.84 -7.45
N ILE A 94 8.81 10.65 -6.92
CA ILE A 94 9.86 9.62 -6.78
C ILE A 94 10.66 9.39 -8.08
N PRO A 95 10.04 9.26 -9.28
CA PRO A 95 10.79 9.09 -10.52
C PRO A 95 11.82 10.20 -10.81
N GLN A 96 11.56 11.44 -10.36
CA GLN A 96 12.44 12.59 -10.60
C GLN A 96 13.69 12.57 -9.72
N ILE A 97 13.60 11.95 -8.54
CA ILE A 97 14.65 11.95 -7.51
C ILE A 97 15.28 10.58 -7.27
N TYR A 98 14.74 9.51 -7.84
CA TYR A 98 15.11 8.12 -7.53
C TYR A 98 16.61 7.81 -7.66
N THR A 99 17.31 8.47 -8.57
CA THR A 99 18.74 8.25 -8.81
C THR A 99 19.64 9.26 -8.11
N LYS A 100 19.09 10.14 -7.27
CA LYS A 100 19.79 11.27 -6.68
C LYS A 100 20.13 11.00 -5.22
N ASP A 101 21.26 11.50 -4.77
CA ASP A 101 21.59 11.58 -3.35
C ASP A 101 20.88 12.75 -2.64
N PHE A 102 21.07 12.88 -1.33
CA PHE A 102 20.46 13.95 -0.54
C PHE A 102 20.75 15.36 -1.09
N PHE A 103 22.01 15.68 -1.41
CA PHE A 103 22.38 17.01 -1.86
C PHE A 103 21.91 17.29 -3.28
N GLU A 104 21.97 16.29 -4.16
CA GLU A 104 21.41 16.37 -5.51
C GLU A 104 19.89 16.61 -5.48
N ILE A 105 19.18 16.03 -4.51
CA ILE A 105 17.74 16.25 -4.32
C ILE A 105 17.47 17.68 -3.84
N ILE A 106 18.22 18.16 -2.85
CA ILE A 106 18.12 19.55 -2.38
C ILE A 106 18.36 20.52 -3.56
N ASN A 107 19.42 20.29 -4.34
CA ASN A 107 19.71 21.11 -5.52
C ASN A 107 18.60 21.03 -6.57
N TYR A 108 18.04 19.84 -6.82
CA TYR A 108 16.92 19.66 -7.72
C TYR A 108 15.68 20.45 -7.27
N LEU A 109 15.29 20.32 -6.00
CA LEU A 109 14.17 21.05 -5.40
C LEU A 109 14.42 22.58 -5.38
N SER A 110 15.67 23.00 -5.22
CA SER A 110 16.05 24.40 -5.31
C SER A 110 16.15 24.92 -6.75
N ALA A 111 16.16 24.07 -7.77
CA ALA A 111 16.22 24.48 -9.18
C ALA A 111 14.87 24.34 -9.92
N VAL A 112 13.94 23.55 -9.38
CA VAL A 112 12.64 23.29 -10.02
C VAL A 112 11.81 24.57 -10.19
N THR A 113 11.09 24.67 -11.31
CA THR A 113 10.27 25.83 -11.64
C THR A 113 9.00 25.87 -10.80
N GLU A 114 8.43 27.07 -10.61
CA GLU A 114 7.15 27.18 -9.89
C GLU A 114 6.01 26.40 -10.55
N GLU A 115 6.00 26.35 -11.89
CA GLU A 115 5.01 25.61 -12.66
C GLU A 115 5.05 24.12 -12.33
N GLU A 116 6.26 23.53 -12.30
CA GLU A 116 6.46 22.12 -11.99
C GLU A 116 6.14 21.83 -10.51
N ILE A 117 6.43 22.74 -9.57
CA ILE A 117 6.00 22.58 -8.16
C ILE A 117 4.47 22.55 -8.07
N ARG A 118 3.78 23.49 -8.73
CA ARG A 118 2.30 23.52 -8.74
C ARG A 118 1.73 22.23 -9.33
N LYS A 119 2.32 21.75 -10.42
CA LYS A 119 1.96 20.48 -11.06
C LYS A 119 2.13 19.30 -10.09
N ASN A 120 3.27 19.20 -9.42
CA ASN A 120 3.54 18.13 -8.45
C ASN A 120 2.53 18.12 -7.30
N ILE A 121 2.18 19.31 -6.78
CA ILE A 121 1.16 19.47 -5.74
C ILE A 121 -0.19 19.01 -6.26
N LEU A 122 -0.64 19.54 -7.41
CA LEU A 122 -1.94 19.21 -8.01
C LEU A 122 -2.10 17.72 -8.26
N GLU A 123 -1.12 17.08 -8.90
CA GLU A 123 -1.16 15.64 -9.16
C GLU A 123 -1.24 14.82 -7.87
N SER A 124 -0.58 15.27 -6.80
CA SER A 124 -0.66 14.62 -5.48
C SER A 124 -2.06 14.74 -4.85
N LEU A 125 -2.73 15.88 -5.04
CA LEU A 125 -4.09 16.12 -4.55
C LEU A 125 -5.13 15.34 -5.37
N ILE A 126 -5.00 15.31 -6.69
CA ILE A 126 -5.86 14.52 -7.59
C ILE A 126 -5.77 13.03 -7.23
N TYR A 127 -4.54 12.55 -7.02
CA TYR A 127 -4.31 11.17 -6.56
C TYR A 127 -4.96 10.89 -5.21
N LEU A 128 -4.92 11.85 -4.27
CA LEU A 128 -5.60 11.75 -2.97
C LEU A 128 -7.12 11.65 -3.11
N GLN A 129 -7.71 12.30 -4.12
CA GLN A 129 -9.14 12.22 -4.42
C GLN A 129 -9.56 10.85 -5.00
N GLY A 130 -8.60 10.02 -5.40
CA GLY A 130 -8.83 8.69 -5.98
C GLY A 130 -9.07 8.70 -7.49
N ASP A 131 -8.82 9.82 -8.18
CA ASP A 131 -8.87 9.86 -9.64
C ASP A 131 -7.53 9.38 -10.24
N LEU A 132 -7.60 8.38 -11.13
CA LEU A 132 -6.44 7.73 -11.76
C LEU A 132 -6.11 8.34 -13.13
N LYS A 133 -6.86 9.35 -13.61
CA LYS A 133 -6.64 10.01 -14.91
C LYS A 133 -5.93 11.36 -14.71
N THR A 134 -4.60 11.36 -14.72
CA THR A 134 -3.78 12.48 -14.22
C THR A 134 -3.32 13.50 -15.28
N GLU A 135 -3.32 13.18 -16.58
CA GLU A 135 -2.71 14.10 -17.58
C GLU A 135 -3.67 15.14 -18.14
N THR A 136 -4.94 14.79 -18.39
CA THR A 136 -5.91 15.72 -19.01
C THR A 136 -6.52 16.73 -18.02
N SER A 137 -6.47 16.44 -16.72
CA SER A 137 -7.06 17.26 -15.64
C SER A 137 -6.08 18.31 -15.09
N THR A 138 -4.78 18.03 -15.04
CA THR A 138 -3.79 18.90 -14.39
C THR A 138 -3.58 20.24 -15.12
N GLN A 139 -3.61 20.26 -16.46
CA GLN A 139 -3.50 21.51 -17.24
C GLN A 139 -4.72 22.43 -17.07
N GLN A 140 -5.90 21.88 -16.79
CA GLN A 140 -7.12 22.66 -16.54
C GLN A 140 -7.00 23.43 -15.21
N TYR A 141 -6.48 22.79 -14.16
CA TYR A 141 -6.30 23.42 -12.84
C TYR A 141 -5.14 24.40 -12.76
N LEU A 142 -4.09 24.24 -13.57
CA LEU A 142 -2.94 25.14 -13.59
C LEU A 142 -3.29 26.53 -14.13
N ASN A 143 -4.25 26.60 -15.07
CA ASN A 143 -4.57 27.81 -15.81
C ASN A 143 -5.78 28.59 -15.26
N ASP A 144 -6.57 27.97 -14.37
CA ASP A 144 -7.78 28.58 -13.83
C ASP A 144 -7.83 28.54 -12.29
N ARG A 145 -7.97 29.72 -11.68
CA ARG A 145 -8.06 29.88 -10.23
C ARG A 145 -9.37 29.36 -9.65
N GLU A 146 -10.47 29.42 -10.41
CA GLU A 146 -11.76 28.90 -9.96
C GLU A 146 -11.72 27.37 -9.86
N SER A 147 -11.16 26.72 -10.89
CA SER A 147 -10.94 25.27 -10.92
C SER A 147 -10.07 24.78 -9.75
N LEU A 148 -8.99 25.48 -9.38
CA LEU A 148 -8.18 25.13 -8.20
C LEU A 148 -9.00 25.23 -6.90
N PHE A 149 -9.80 26.28 -6.75
CA PHE A 149 -10.63 26.47 -5.58
C PHE A 149 -11.70 25.39 -5.46
N GLU A 150 -12.32 25.02 -6.59
CA GLU A 150 -13.29 23.92 -6.67
C GLU A 150 -12.65 22.58 -6.28
N LEU A 151 -11.44 22.27 -6.79
CA LEU A 151 -10.68 21.09 -6.40
C LEU A 151 -10.46 21.06 -4.88
N LEU A 152 -9.88 22.13 -4.31
CA LEU A 152 -9.59 22.20 -2.87
C LEU A 152 -10.86 22.05 -2.02
N ASN A 153 -11.98 22.64 -2.43
CA ASN A 153 -13.25 22.51 -1.72
C ASN A 153 -13.77 21.07 -1.72
N ASN A 154 -13.62 20.37 -2.84
CA ASN A 154 -14.09 18.99 -3.01
C ASN A 154 -13.17 17.94 -2.37
N LEU A 155 -11.92 18.28 -2.04
CA LEU A 155 -11.01 17.37 -1.34
C LEU A 155 -11.49 17.05 0.08
N ASN A 156 -11.45 15.77 0.43
CA ASN A 156 -11.67 15.27 1.79
C ASN A 156 -10.39 15.40 2.63
N ILE A 157 -9.94 16.64 2.84
CA ILE A 157 -8.80 17.00 3.69
C ILE A 157 -9.22 18.02 4.74
N LYS A 158 -8.48 18.12 5.84
CA LYS A 158 -8.80 19.05 6.93
C LYS A 158 -8.75 20.50 6.43
N PRO A 159 -9.68 21.38 6.83
CA PRO A 159 -9.81 22.74 6.30
C PRO A 159 -8.53 23.58 6.40
N GLU A 160 -7.75 23.44 7.47
CA GLU A 160 -6.50 24.16 7.66
C GLU A 160 -5.47 23.86 6.56
N PHE A 161 -5.40 22.62 6.08
CA PHE A 161 -4.47 22.25 5.01
C PHE A 161 -4.93 22.75 3.64
N LYS A 162 -6.24 22.93 3.41
CA LYS A 162 -6.74 23.61 2.21
C LYS A 162 -6.19 25.02 2.11
N TRP A 163 -6.16 25.74 3.24
CA TRP A 163 -5.60 27.08 3.31
C TRP A 163 -4.08 27.09 3.12
N ILE A 164 -3.34 26.20 3.80
CA ILE A 164 -1.89 26.06 3.62
C ILE A 164 -1.55 25.80 2.15
N ILE A 165 -2.22 24.84 1.52
CA ILE A 165 -2.01 24.51 0.10
C ILE A 165 -2.30 25.73 -0.78
N PHE A 166 -3.41 26.43 -0.55
CA PHE A 166 -3.74 27.63 -1.31
C PHE A 166 -2.66 28.73 -1.20
N GLN A 167 -2.11 28.94 0.00
CA GLN A 167 -0.99 29.86 0.21
C GLN A 167 0.26 29.42 -0.55
N VAL A 168 0.60 28.12 -0.47
CA VAL A 168 1.75 27.55 -1.18
C VAL A 168 1.60 27.68 -2.69
N MET A 169 0.41 27.40 -3.25
CA MET A 169 0.15 27.50 -4.68
C MET A 169 0.36 28.91 -5.25
N LYS A 170 0.24 29.96 -4.42
CA LYS A 170 0.53 31.34 -4.84
C LYS A 170 2.03 31.59 -5.05
N SER A 171 2.86 31.14 -4.10
CA SER A 171 4.31 31.39 -4.10
C SER A 171 5.10 30.11 -3.80
N PRO A 172 4.95 29.06 -4.64
CA PRO A 172 5.40 27.71 -4.30
C PRO A 172 6.91 27.64 -4.11
N LYS A 173 7.68 28.41 -4.89
CA LYS A 173 9.13 28.43 -4.80
C LYS A 173 9.63 28.84 -3.43
N THR A 174 9.05 29.89 -2.86
CA THR A 174 9.38 30.38 -1.51
C THR A 174 9.27 29.27 -0.46
N TYR A 175 8.19 28.48 -0.50
CA TYR A 175 7.96 27.41 0.48
C TYR A 175 8.87 26.20 0.23
N VAL A 176 9.15 25.85 -1.02
CA VAL A 176 10.13 24.80 -1.33
C VAL A 176 11.53 25.21 -0.89
N ASP A 177 11.94 26.45 -1.09
CA ASP A 177 13.25 26.95 -0.66
C ASP A 177 13.36 27.01 0.87
N GLN A 178 12.30 27.44 1.57
CA GLN A 178 12.23 27.38 3.03
C GLN A 178 12.38 25.94 3.55
N PHE A 179 11.68 24.99 2.91
CA PHE A 179 11.79 23.58 3.23
C PHE A 179 13.21 23.05 3.03
N CYS A 180 13.82 23.31 1.88
CA CYS A 180 15.19 22.88 1.57
C CYS A 180 16.22 23.50 2.53
N ASN A 181 16.10 24.80 2.81
CA ASN A 181 16.97 25.49 3.76
C ASN A 181 16.84 24.91 5.16
N LYS A 182 15.63 24.58 5.60
CA LYS A 182 15.41 23.94 6.90
C LYS A 182 16.03 22.54 6.93
N LEU A 183 15.82 21.71 5.91
CA LEU A 183 16.43 20.38 5.83
C LEU A 183 17.96 20.43 5.85
N MET A 184 18.56 21.39 5.12
CA MET A 184 20.00 21.61 5.14
C MET A 184 20.50 22.04 6.53
N LEU A 185 19.76 22.92 7.21
CA LEU A 185 20.08 23.38 8.56
C LEU A 185 20.07 22.23 9.57
N VAL A 186 19.10 21.31 9.48
CA VAL A 186 18.98 20.18 10.41
C VAL A 186 19.75 18.93 9.98
N ASN A 187 20.40 18.95 8.82
CA ASN A 187 20.99 17.77 8.18
C ASN A 187 21.95 16.99 9.09
N GLY A 188 22.86 17.70 9.77
CA GLY A 188 23.83 17.07 10.67
C GLY A 188 23.15 16.37 11.84
N TYR A 189 22.19 17.05 12.49
CA TYR A 189 21.44 16.46 13.60
C TYR A 189 20.59 15.26 13.18
N LEU A 190 20.01 15.28 11.98
CA LEU A 190 19.28 14.13 11.44
C LEU A 190 20.21 12.95 11.19
N ASN A 191 21.41 13.18 10.65
CA ASN A 191 22.40 12.12 10.46
C ASN A 191 22.81 11.49 11.80
N ASP A 192 23.04 12.32 12.82
CA ASP A 192 23.39 11.85 14.16
C ASP A 192 22.25 11.01 14.78
N ALA A 193 21.01 11.46 14.65
CA ALA A 193 19.84 10.74 15.18
C ALA A 193 19.63 9.40 14.45
N ILE A 194 19.79 9.37 13.12
CA ILE A 194 19.64 8.17 12.29
C ILE A 194 20.80 7.18 12.48
N TYR A 195 21.96 7.63 12.96
CA TYR A 195 23.14 6.79 13.16
C TYR A 195 22.86 5.55 14.03
N ASN A 196 21.94 5.65 15.00
CA ASN A 196 21.51 4.54 15.84
C ASN A 196 20.86 3.39 15.04
N LEU A 197 20.34 3.67 13.85
CA LEU A 197 19.70 2.72 12.95
C LEU A 197 20.64 2.18 11.86
N ILE A 198 21.94 2.52 11.89
CA ILE A 198 22.89 2.11 10.84
C ILE A 198 22.98 0.58 10.68
N LYS A 199 22.89 -0.15 11.80
CA LYS A 199 22.85 -1.62 11.77
C LYS A 199 21.62 -2.14 11.03
N PHE A 200 20.46 -1.50 11.23
CA PHE A 200 19.24 -1.88 10.53
C PHE A 200 19.36 -1.58 9.03
N ARG A 201 20.04 -0.50 8.63
CA ARG A 201 20.32 -0.20 7.22
C ARG A 201 21.16 -1.31 6.58
N ASP A 202 22.24 -1.72 7.23
CA ASP A 202 23.13 -2.77 6.73
C ASP A 202 22.41 -4.11 6.60
N GLU A 203 21.67 -4.51 7.63
CA GLU A 203 20.82 -5.70 7.61
C GLU A 203 19.79 -5.63 6.47
N TRP A 204 19.13 -4.48 6.33
CA TRP A 204 18.07 -4.31 5.35
C TRP A 204 18.59 -4.39 3.92
N MET A 205 19.73 -3.75 3.65
CA MET A 205 20.39 -3.81 2.36
C MET A 205 20.85 -5.22 2.01
N ASN A 206 21.34 -5.98 2.99
CA ASN A 206 21.71 -7.38 2.79
C ASN A 206 20.48 -8.26 2.48
N GLN A 207 19.34 -8.02 3.12
CA GLN A 207 18.10 -8.73 2.81
C GLN A 207 17.61 -8.37 1.39
N LEU A 208 17.54 -7.09 1.04
CA LEU A 208 17.08 -6.62 -0.27
C LEU A 208 17.91 -7.17 -1.43
N LYS A 209 19.24 -7.27 -1.27
CA LYS A 209 20.12 -7.89 -2.29
C LYS A 209 19.75 -9.35 -2.63
N ASN A 210 19.09 -10.05 -1.70
CA ASN A 210 18.75 -11.46 -1.84
C ASN A 210 17.26 -11.70 -2.17
N ILE A 211 16.44 -10.66 -2.35
CA ILE A 211 15.02 -10.85 -2.67
C ILE A 211 14.85 -11.35 -4.10
N ASN A 212 13.83 -12.19 -4.28
CA ASN A 212 13.37 -12.59 -5.61
C ASN A 212 12.27 -11.64 -6.11
N MET A 213 11.93 -11.76 -7.39
CA MET A 213 10.89 -10.95 -8.04
C MET A 213 9.48 -11.14 -7.43
N ASP A 214 9.21 -12.27 -6.79
CA ASP A 214 7.89 -12.55 -6.23
C ASP A 214 7.59 -11.66 -5.02
N PHE A 215 8.61 -11.30 -4.24
CA PHE A 215 8.48 -10.43 -3.07
C PHE A 215 7.86 -9.05 -3.42
N PRO A 216 8.48 -8.20 -4.26
CA PRO A 216 7.90 -6.90 -4.60
C PRO A 216 6.61 -7.03 -5.40
N LYS A 217 6.45 -8.06 -6.26
CA LYS A 217 5.19 -8.30 -6.98
C LYS A 217 4.04 -8.56 -6.04
N LYS A 218 4.27 -9.35 -4.98
CA LYS A 218 3.26 -9.66 -3.95
C LYS A 218 2.83 -8.37 -3.26
N ILE A 219 3.80 -7.57 -2.79
CA ILE A 219 3.56 -6.25 -2.16
C ILE A 219 2.72 -5.35 -3.07
N ILE A 220 3.12 -5.18 -4.33
CA ILE A 220 2.40 -4.34 -5.29
C ILE A 220 0.98 -4.85 -5.51
N SER A 221 0.82 -6.16 -5.73
CA SER A 221 -0.50 -6.74 -5.97
C SER A 221 -1.44 -6.62 -4.77
N THR A 222 -0.90 -6.73 -3.55
CA THR A 222 -1.66 -6.58 -2.30
C THR A 222 -2.09 -5.13 -2.09
N LEU A 223 -1.23 -4.16 -2.39
CA LEU A 223 -1.52 -2.74 -2.13
C LEU A 223 -2.23 -2.00 -3.26
N LYS A 224 -2.04 -2.43 -4.51
CA LYS A 224 -2.49 -1.71 -5.72
C LYS A 224 -3.24 -2.57 -6.74
N GLY A 225 -3.37 -3.88 -6.52
CA GLY A 225 -3.99 -4.80 -7.47
C GLY A 225 -3.00 -5.36 -8.50
N LYS A 226 -3.40 -6.44 -9.18
CA LYS A 226 -2.54 -7.14 -10.15
C LYS A 226 -2.35 -6.36 -11.44
N GLU A 227 -3.35 -5.57 -11.84
CA GLU A 227 -3.34 -4.66 -12.97
C GLU A 227 -2.20 -3.63 -12.88
N TYR A 228 -1.77 -3.29 -11.66
CA TYR A 228 -0.69 -2.34 -11.45
C TYR A 228 0.66 -2.86 -11.95
N LEU A 229 0.83 -4.19 -12.05
CA LEU A 229 2.07 -4.88 -12.44
C LEU A 229 2.40 -4.82 -13.93
N SER A 230 1.55 -4.20 -14.77
CA SER A 230 1.87 -3.95 -16.17
C SER A 230 3.00 -2.91 -16.27
N CYS A 231 4.25 -3.37 -16.28
CA CYS A 231 5.45 -2.53 -16.28
C CYS A 231 6.65 -3.32 -16.83
N ASN A 232 7.71 -2.61 -17.22
CA ASN A 232 8.98 -3.20 -17.63
C ASN A 232 9.97 -3.28 -16.47
N TYR A 233 9.88 -2.34 -15.52
CA TYR A 233 10.82 -2.21 -14.40
C TYR A 233 10.10 -2.04 -13.07
N ILE A 234 10.61 -2.75 -12.06
CA ILE A 234 10.32 -2.52 -10.64
C ILE A 234 11.60 -1.97 -10.01
N ASN A 235 11.52 -0.73 -9.54
CA ASN A 235 12.58 0.06 -8.95
C ASN A 235 12.37 0.13 -7.44
N ILE A 236 13.25 -0.50 -6.65
CA ILE A 236 13.16 -0.54 -5.19
C ILE A 236 14.15 0.44 -4.60
N TYR A 237 13.70 1.20 -3.60
CA TYR A 237 14.59 1.92 -2.70
C TYR A 237 14.24 1.58 -1.24
N PRO A 238 15.23 1.26 -0.39
CA PRO A 238 14.99 1.01 1.02
C PRO A 238 14.65 2.30 1.76
N THR A 239 13.90 2.17 2.86
CA THR A 239 13.77 3.20 3.89
C THR A 239 13.92 2.55 5.27
N LEU A 240 14.36 3.34 6.25
CA LEU A 240 14.48 2.92 7.64
C LEU A 240 13.18 3.04 8.43
N LEU A 241 12.13 3.65 7.87
CA LEU A 241 10.81 3.68 8.50
C LEU A 241 10.20 2.28 8.47
N PRO A 242 10.09 1.60 9.63
CA PRO A 242 9.80 0.19 9.65
C PRO A 242 8.34 -0.04 9.28
N TYR A 243 8.04 -1.22 8.74
CA TYR A 243 6.67 -1.61 8.46
C TYR A 243 5.95 -0.58 7.56
N THR A 244 6.58 -0.14 6.48
CA THR A 244 5.94 0.74 5.49
C THR A 244 6.27 0.31 4.07
N ALA A 245 5.35 0.62 3.15
CA ALA A 245 5.57 0.46 1.73
C ALA A 245 4.89 1.59 0.96
N THR A 246 5.65 2.23 0.08
CA THR A 246 5.13 3.24 -0.85
C THR A 246 5.22 2.70 -2.27
N ILE A 247 4.21 3.01 -3.09
CA ILE A 247 4.19 2.59 -4.49
C ILE A 247 3.74 3.76 -5.34
N THR A 248 4.53 4.08 -6.35
CA THR A 248 4.21 5.04 -7.40
C THR A 248 4.56 4.45 -8.75
N LYS A 249 3.79 4.79 -9.79
CA LYS A 249 4.04 4.35 -11.16
C LYS A 249 4.21 5.56 -12.06
N SER A 250 5.14 5.44 -13.01
CA SER A 250 5.37 6.42 -14.06
C SER A 250 5.78 5.64 -15.30
N GLU A 251 4.99 5.79 -16.37
CA GLU A 251 5.17 5.02 -17.61
C GLU A 251 5.27 3.51 -17.34
N ASP A 252 6.32 2.86 -17.85
CA ASP A 252 6.62 1.44 -17.66
C ASP A 252 7.44 1.13 -16.39
N ASN A 253 7.55 2.08 -15.46
CA ASN A 253 8.32 1.95 -14.23
C ASN A 253 7.39 1.99 -13.00
N ILE A 254 7.57 1.02 -12.11
CA ILE A 254 7.00 1.05 -10.76
C ILE A 254 8.13 1.34 -9.78
N TYR A 255 7.95 2.33 -8.93
CA TYR A 255 8.87 2.67 -7.86
C TYR A 255 8.26 2.22 -6.53
N VAL A 256 9.05 1.50 -5.73
CA VAL A 256 8.61 0.90 -4.47
C VAL A 256 9.58 1.28 -3.36
N GLY A 257 9.12 2.12 -2.44
CA GLY A 257 9.84 2.39 -1.19
C GLY A 257 9.51 1.29 -0.20
N LEU A 258 10.52 0.60 0.33
CA LEU A 258 10.34 -0.52 1.24
C LEU A 258 11.00 -0.24 2.59
N GLY A 259 10.17 -0.13 3.63
CA GLY A 259 10.59 0.04 5.01
C GLY A 259 11.27 -1.19 5.59
N TYR A 260 12.11 -0.99 6.61
CA TYR A 260 12.70 -2.09 7.37
C TYR A 260 11.62 -3.04 7.93
N LYS A 261 11.85 -4.35 7.86
CA LYS A 261 10.90 -5.40 8.29
C LYS A 261 9.51 -5.34 7.62
N VAL A 262 9.41 -4.75 6.42
CA VAL A 262 8.15 -4.66 5.67
C VAL A 262 7.52 -6.03 5.38
N ASP A 263 8.35 -7.07 5.22
CA ASP A 263 7.94 -8.47 5.10
C ASP A 263 6.97 -8.88 6.22
N LYS A 264 7.17 -8.40 7.45
CA LYS A 264 6.31 -8.73 8.61
C LYS A 264 4.88 -8.23 8.45
N ILE A 265 4.66 -7.10 7.78
CA ILE A 265 3.29 -6.64 7.48
C ILE A 265 2.62 -7.62 6.53
N PHE A 266 3.35 -8.02 5.49
CA PHE A 266 2.80 -8.86 4.43
C PHE A 266 2.63 -10.29 4.93
N GLU A 267 3.54 -10.83 5.73
CA GLU A 267 3.37 -12.11 6.43
C GLU A 267 2.09 -12.08 7.30
N ASN A 268 1.95 -11.10 8.19
CA ASN A 268 0.79 -11.02 9.09
C ASN A 268 -0.54 -10.75 8.38
N THR A 269 -0.53 -9.89 7.36
CA THR A 269 -1.74 -9.49 6.63
C THR A 269 -2.19 -10.58 5.66
N LEU A 270 -1.25 -11.24 4.98
CA LEU A 270 -1.57 -12.38 4.13
C LEU A 270 -1.96 -13.60 4.97
N GLU A 271 -1.31 -13.83 6.10
CA GLU A 271 -1.73 -14.89 7.01
C GLU A 271 -3.14 -14.66 7.54
N LYS A 272 -3.46 -13.44 8.01
CA LYS A 272 -4.83 -13.11 8.45
C LYS A 272 -5.85 -13.23 7.31
N ALA A 273 -5.53 -12.76 6.11
CA ALA A 273 -6.42 -12.85 4.95
C ALA A 273 -6.62 -14.30 4.48
N GLU A 274 -5.55 -15.11 4.43
CA GLU A 274 -5.60 -16.53 4.10
C GLU A 274 -6.39 -17.31 5.15
N ILE A 275 -6.17 -17.06 6.44
CA ILE A 275 -6.93 -17.66 7.54
C ILE A 275 -8.41 -17.30 7.42
N ASN A 276 -8.74 -16.04 7.18
CA ASN A 276 -10.14 -15.63 6.98
C ASN A 276 -10.78 -16.31 5.77
N HIS A 277 -10.06 -16.43 4.65
CA HIS A 277 -10.55 -17.15 3.48
C HIS A 277 -10.77 -18.65 3.77
N ILE A 278 -9.89 -19.28 4.56
CA ILE A 278 -10.06 -20.66 5.02
C ILE A 278 -11.27 -20.77 5.96
N ILE A 279 -11.42 -19.85 6.91
CA ILE A 279 -12.55 -19.83 7.84
C ILE A 279 -13.87 -19.68 7.09
N ASP A 280 -13.95 -18.78 6.11
CA ASP A 280 -15.18 -18.57 5.31
C ASP A 280 -15.49 -19.79 4.45
N PHE A 281 -14.46 -20.46 3.90
CA PHE A 281 -14.62 -21.74 3.24
C PHE A 281 -15.18 -22.82 4.20
N LEU A 282 -14.64 -22.94 5.41
CA LEU A 282 -15.13 -23.89 6.41
C LEU A 282 -16.57 -23.58 6.86
N LYS A 283 -16.92 -22.30 7.05
CA LYS A 283 -18.30 -21.87 7.35
C LYS A 283 -19.28 -22.19 6.21
N LEU A 284 -18.83 -22.13 4.95
CA LEU A 284 -19.64 -22.56 3.81
C LEU A 284 -19.89 -24.06 3.83
N LEU A 285 -18.86 -24.85 4.12
CA LEU A 285 -18.95 -26.32 4.20
C LEU A 285 -19.73 -26.81 5.42
N SER A 286 -19.79 -26.04 6.51
CA SER A 286 -20.53 -26.44 7.72
C SER A 286 -22.05 -26.47 7.53
N ASP A 287 -22.57 -25.89 6.45
CA ASP A 287 -23.98 -25.99 6.10
C ASP A 287 -24.28 -27.29 5.35
N LYS A 288 -25.15 -28.11 5.95
CA LYS A 288 -25.53 -29.42 5.44
C LYS A 288 -26.08 -29.39 4.01
N SER A 289 -26.89 -28.39 3.66
CA SER A 289 -27.50 -28.28 2.33
C SER A 289 -26.46 -27.89 1.31
N LYS A 290 -25.65 -26.85 1.57
CA LYS A 290 -24.56 -26.42 0.68
C LYS A 290 -23.54 -27.52 0.45
N PHE A 291 -23.15 -28.25 1.51
CA PHE A 291 -22.23 -29.37 1.41
C PHE A 291 -22.76 -30.49 0.51
N LYS A 292 -24.03 -30.88 0.70
CA LYS A 292 -24.69 -31.87 -0.17
C LYS A 292 -24.75 -31.41 -1.63
N ILE A 293 -25.00 -30.12 -1.88
CA ILE A 293 -25.00 -29.59 -3.25
C ILE A 293 -23.61 -29.75 -3.88
N LEU A 294 -22.53 -29.41 -3.17
CA LEU A 294 -21.17 -29.56 -3.68
C LEU A 294 -20.84 -31.03 -3.99
N ILE A 295 -21.32 -32.00 -3.20
CA ILE A 295 -21.20 -33.44 -3.50
C ILE A 295 -21.93 -33.78 -4.80
N LEU A 296 -23.18 -33.34 -4.98
CA LEU A 296 -23.93 -33.62 -6.22
C LEU A 296 -23.20 -33.05 -7.45
N LEU A 297 -22.70 -31.82 -7.33
CA LEU A 297 -22.00 -31.10 -8.40
C LEU A 297 -20.58 -31.62 -8.68
N SER A 298 -19.97 -32.37 -7.75
CA SER A 298 -18.67 -33.03 -7.97
C SER A 298 -18.80 -34.25 -8.89
N HIS A 299 -19.96 -34.91 -8.89
CA HIS A 299 -20.22 -36.07 -9.73
C HIS A 299 -20.68 -35.71 -11.15
N LYS A 300 -21.55 -34.69 -11.28
CA LYS A 300 -22.05 -34.24 -12.58
C LYS A 300 -22.56 -32.81 -12.53
N LYS A 301 -22.60 -32.15 -13.69
CA LYS A 301 -23.30 -30.87 -13.86
C LYS A 301 -24.82 -31.06 -13.71
N MET A 302 -25.48 -30.15 -13.02
CA MET A 302 -26.93 -30.21 -12.75
C MET A 302 -27.57 -28.83 -12.86
N TYR A 303 -28.83 -28.75 -13.26
CA TYR A 303 -29.60 -27.49 -13.19
C TYR A 303 -30.39 -27.40 -11.88
N ALA A 304 -30.82 -26.19 -11.52
CA ALA A 304 -31.37 -25.89 -10.19
C ALA A 304 -32.49 -26.83 -9.73
N ASN A 305 -33.45 -27.16 -10.59
CA ASN A 305 -34.57 -28.03 -10.21
C ASN A 305 -34.11 -29.47 -9.92
N GLU A 306 -33.11 -30.01 -10.62
CA GLU A 306 -32.61 -31.37 -10.32
C GLU A 306 -31.99 -31.43 -8.92
N ILE A 307 -31.26 -30.38 -8.55
CA ILE A 307 -30.65 -30.25 -7.22
C ILE A 307 -31.75 -30.10 -6.16
N ALA A 308 -32.78 -29.30 -6.45
CA ALA A 308 -33.93 -29.09 -5.57
C ALA A 308 -34.68 -30.41 -5.28
N GLU A 309 -34.96 -31.19 -6.32
CA GLU A 309 -35.61 -32.50 -6.21
C GLU A 309 -34.76 -33.50 -5.41
N GLN A 310 -33.46 -33.61 -5.71
CA GLN A 310 -32.58 -34.57 -5.03
C GLN A 310 -32.36 -34.25 -3.54
N LEU A 311 -32.42 -32.98 -3.17
CA LEU A 311 -32.21 -32.53 -1.78
C LEU A 311 -33.52 -32.28 -1.02
N ASN A 312 -34.67 -32.42 -1.68
CA ASN A 312 -35.99 -32.06 -1.16
C ASN A 312 -36.01 -30.61 -0.62
N LEU A 313 -35.51 -29.68 -1.43
CA LEU A 313 -35.44 -28.24 -1.13
C LEU A 313 -36.25 -27.44 -2.15
N THR A 314 -36.63 -26.22 -1.79
CA THR A 314 -37.32 -25.33 -2.74
C THR A 314 -36.33 -24.77 -3.77
N ASN A 315 -36.82 -24.45 -4.97
CA ASN A 315 -36.02 -23.74 -5.98
C ASN A 315 -35.50 -22.38 -5.49
N ALA A 316 -36.23 -21.70 -4.59
CA ALA A 316 -35.79 -20.47 -3.96
C ALA A 316 -34.55 -20.70 -3.07
N THR A 317 -34.57 -21.76 -2.26
CA THR A 317 -33.44 -22.16 -1.41
C THR A 317 -32.22 -22.53 -2.25
N ILE A 318 -32.40 -23.31 -3.32
CA ILE A 318 -31.30 -23.66 -4.24
C ILE A 318 -30.73 -22.41 -4.90
N SER A 319 -31.58 -21.48 -5.38
CA SER A 319 -31.13 -20.23 -6.00
C SER A 319 -30.28 -19.39 -5.04
N HIS A 320 -30.70 -19.31 -3.77
CA HIS A 320 -29.94 -18.62 -2.73
C HIS A 320 -28.57 -19.28 -2.48
N HIS A 321 -28.54 -20.62 -2.34
CA HIS A 321 -27.29 -21.36 -2.18
C HIS A 321 -26.38 -21.24 -3.40
N MET A 322 -26.92 -21.31 -4.62
CA MET A 322 -26.16 -21.16 -5.86
C MET A 322 -25.53 -19.78 -5.96
N ARG A 323 -26.25 -18.72 -5.59
CA ARG A 323 -25.69 -17.36 -5.53
C ARG A 323 -24.47 -17.32 -4.61
N ILE A 324 -24.60 -17.83 -3.39
CA ILE A 324 -23.51 -17.82 -2.41
C ILE A 324 -22.31 -18.64 -2.91
N LEU A 325 -22.54 -19.87 -3.36
CA LEU A 325 -21.47 -20.76 -3.82
C LEU A 325 -20.77 -20.25 -5.08
N THR A 326 -21.49 -19.57 -5.97
CA THR A 326 -20.92 -18.92 -7.17
C THR A 326 -20.12 -17.68 -6.80
N LEU A 327 -20.62 -16.83 -5.90
CA LEU A 327 -19.88 -15.65 -5.41
C LEU A 327 -18.55 -16.04 -4.76
N GLN A 328 -18.50 -17.21 -4.14
CA GLN A 328 -17.30 -17.75 -3.48
C GLN A 328 -16.41 -18.56 -4.43
N GLY A 329 -16.80 -18.65 -5.71
CA GLY A 329 -16.04 -19.34 -6.76
C GLY A 329 -16.01 -20.87 -6.63
N LEU A 330 -16.79 -21.46 -5.73
CA LEU A 330 -16.87 -22.92 -5.54
C LEU A 330 -17.73 -23.59 -6.60
N VAL A 331 -18.69 -22.87 -7.18
CA VAL A 331 -19.57 -23.36 -8.24
C VAL A 331 -19.45 -22.44 -9.43
N GLU A 332 -19.28 -23.04 -10.60
CA GLU A 332 -19.37 -22.36 -11.87
C GLU A 332 -20.70 -22.69 -12.54
N SER A 333 -21.10 -21.85 -13.48
CA SER A 333 -22.35 -22.05 -14.22
C SER A 333 -22.15 -21.83 -15.70
N THR A 334 -22.87 -22.62 -16.50
CA THR A 334 -22.93 -22.46 -17.95
C THR A 334 -24.38 -22.51 -18.40
N ARG A 335 -24.73 -21.66 -19.37
CA ARG A 335 -26.08 -21.62 -19.92
C ARG A 335 -26.14 -22.49 -21.17
N ASN A 336 -27.04 -23.46 -21.17
CA ASN A 336 -27.32 -24.27 -22.34
C ASN A 336 -28.83 -24.19 -22.63
N GLN A 337 -29.17 -23.58 -23.77
CA GLN A 337 -30.54 -23.23 -24.15
C GLN A 337 -31.24 -22.43 -23.03
N ASN A 338 -32.35 -22.95 -22.51
CA ASN A 338 -33.17 -22.31 -21.48
C ASN A 338 -32.81 -22.73 -20.05
N LYS A 339 -31.74 -23.51 -19.85
CA LYS A 339 -31.32 -23.99 -18.52
C LYS A 339 -29.91 -23.50 -18.16
N THR A 340 -29.73 -23.13 -16.90
CA THR A 340 -28.41 -22.87 -16.30
C THR A 340 -27.96 -24.13 -15.60
N TYR A 341 -26.83 -24.69 -16.05
CA TYR A 341 -26.19 -25.84 -15.44
C TYR A 341 -25.07 -25.36 -14.52
N TYR A 342 -25.07 -25.87 -13.30
CA TYR A 342 -24.04 -25.65 -12.29
C TYR A 342 -23.09 -26.84 -12.25
N TYR A 343 -21.84 -26.60 -11.89
CA TYR A 343 -20.82 -27.62 -11.68
C TYR A 343 -19.76 -27.13 -10.69
N LEU A 344 -19.10 -28.08 -10.03
CA LEU A 344 -18.07 -27.77 -9.04
C LEU A 344 -16.84 -27.15 -9.74
N ASN A 345 -16.34 -26.04 -9.19
CA ASN A 345 -15.02 -25.54 -9.54
C ASN A 345 -13.96 -26.35 -8.78
N SER A 346 -13.60 -27.50 -9.33
CA SER A 346 -12.66 -28.44 -8.69
C SER A 346 -11.30 -27.78 -8.42
N SER A 347 -10.82 -26.95 -9.34
CA SER A 347 -9.52 -26.25 -9.19
C SER A 347 -9.49 -25.31 -7.97
N LYS A 348 -10.57 -24.53 -7.77
CA LYS A 348 -10.71 -23.64 -6.62
C LYS A 348 -10.87 -24.44 -5.33
N PHE A 349 -11.64 -25.53 -5.37
CA PHE A 349 -11.84 -26.41 -4.22
C PHE A 349 -10.52 -27.05 -3.75
N ASP A 350 -9.75 -27.62 -4.68
CA ASP A 350 -8.44 -28.22 -4.40
C ASP A 350 -7.45 -27.20 -3.86
N SER A 351 -7.44 -25.99 -4.41
CA SER A 351 -6.59 -24.90 -3.91
C SER A 351 -6.89 -24.56 -2.44
N LEU A 352 -8.16 -24.54 -2.04
CA LEU A 352 -8.56 -24.22 -0.68
C LEU A 352 -8.26 -25.36 0.29
N LEU A 353 -8.50 -26.60 -0.12
CA LEU A 353 -8.18 -27.79 0.67
C LEU A 353 -6.67 -27.90 0.91
N ASN A 354 -5.86 -27.69 -0.12
CA ASN A 354 -4.40 -27.66 0.01
C ASN A 354 -3.92 -26.51 0.91
N GLY A 355 -4.58 -25.35 0.85
CA GLY A 355 -4.32 -24.24 1.77
C GLY A 355 -4.58 -24.61 3.23
N LEU A 356 -5.71 -25.26 3.50
CA LEU A 356 -6.07 -25.79 4.82
C LEU A 356 -5.04 -26.80 5.33
N LEU A 357 -4.70 -27.81 4.51
CA LEU A 357 -3.74 -28.86 4.88
C LEU A 357 -2.35 -28.31 5.18
N LYS A 358 -1.88 -27.32 4.42
CA LYS A 358 -0.61 -26.65 4.67
C LYS A 358 -0.58 -25.98 6.05
N LYS A 359 -1.67 -25.36 6.49
CA LYS A 359 -1.73 -24.70 7.81
C LYS A 359 -1.67 -25.69 8.97
N PHE A 360 -2.32 -26.85 8.86
CA PHE A 360 -2.22 -27.89 9.89
C PHE A 360 -0.85 -28.58 9.92
N LYS A 361 -0.19 -28.75 8.76
CA LYS A 361 1.16 -29.33 8.68
C LYS A 361 2.27 -28.36 9.09
N ALA A 362 1.99 -27.06 9.18
CA ALA A 362 2.95 -26.03 9.55
C ALA A 362 3.09 -25.83 11.08
N VAL A 363 2.48 -26.69 11.91
CA VAL A 363 2.70 -26.70 13.36
C VAL A 363 3.84 -27.70 13.66
N PRO A 364 5.06 -27.25 13.97
CA PRO A 364 6.12 -28.15 14.42
C PRO A 364 5.76 -28.61 15.84
N GLY A 365 5.55 -29.92 16.04
CA GLY A 365 5.43 -30.51 17.39
C GLY A 365 4.17 -31.32 17.69
N LEU A 366 3.36 -31.70 16.71
CA LEU A 366 2.26 -32.68 16.90
C LEU A 366 2.52 -34.04 16.23
N ASP A 367 3.73 -34.26 15.71
CA ASP A 367 4.24 -35.61 15.43
C ASP A 367 5.12 -36.02 16.62
N GLY A 368 4.46 -36.37 17.71
CA GLY A 368 5.07 -36.86 18.93
C GLY A 368 4.08 -37.75 19.67
N ASP A 369 4.23 -39.05 19.44
CA ASP A 369 3.76 -40.19 20.22
C ASP A 369 2.30 -40.19 20.71
N ASP A 370 1.45 -40.95 20.00
CA ASP A 370 0.71 -42.10 20.57
C ASP A 370 0.13 -43.01 19.47
#